data_AF-A0A2N7D615-F1
#
_entry.id   AF-A0A2N7D615-F1
#
_cell.length_a   1.000
_cell.length_b   1.000
_cell.length_c   1.000
_cell.angle_alpha   90.00
_cell.angle_beta   90.00
_cell.angle_gamma   90.00
#
_symmetry.space_group_name_H-M   'P 1'
#
loop_
_entity.id
_entity.type
_entity.pdbx_description
1 polymer ?
#
loop_
_entity_poly.entity_id
_entity_poly.type
_entity_poly.pdbx_seq_one_letter_code
_entity_poly.pdbx_strand_id
1 'polypeptide(L)'
;MKVVQTGMATLVMTTILLSAALMMSLGTYRAMFLQIKLAQNEVKVMQDKWLASGGLECAYAQFKRLGQQPEVLVECLSDPLLQVTVTIAGNAYQISSTHDQYSMKQTLVIDSNTSVLLAVPERIYWQRGTWHDH
;
A
#
# COMPACT_ATOMS: atom_id res chain seq x y z
N MET A 1 4.99 -20.68 65.89
CA MET A 1 4.22 -20.03 64.79
C MET A 1 5.23 -19.60 63.72
N LYS A 2 5.39 -20.36 62.62
CA LYS A 2 6.36 -20.08 61.53
C LYS A 2 5.71 -20.19 60.15
N VAL A 3 4.47 -19.73 60.01
CA VAL A 3 3.72 -19.79 58.74
C VAL A 3 3.75 -18.44 58.00
N VAL A 4 4.06 -17.34 58.70
CA VAL A 4 4.15 -16.00 58.09
C VAL A 4 5.41 -15.84 57.20
N GLN A 5 6.46 -16.61 57.47
CA GLN A 5 7.76 -16.46 56.81
C GLN A 5 7.80 -17.09 55.40
N THR A 6 6.99 -18.11 55.14
CA THR A 6 6.93 -18.80 53.84
C THR A 6 6.19 -17.99 52.78
N GLY A 7 5.11 -17.28 53.14
CA GLY A 7 4.35 -16.43 52.20
C GLY A 7 5.16 -15.21 51.72
N MET A 8 5.92 -14.58 52.62
CA MET A 8 6.84 -13.48 52.24
C MET A 8 7.99 -13.97 51.36
N ALA A 9 8.56 -15.15 51.63
CA ALA A 9 9.64 -15.71 50.83
C ALA A 9 9.19 -16.00 49.38
N THR A 10 7.97 -16.49 49.18
CA THR A 10 7.43 -16.74 47.83
C THR A 10 7.21 -15.47 47.03
N LEU A 11 6.70 -14.41 47.66
CA LEU A 11 6.49 -13.12 47.00
C LEU A 11 7.81 -12.54 46.47
N VAL A 12 8.86 -12.55 47.29
CA VAL A 12 10.20 -12.07 46.89
C VAL A 12 10.79 -12.89 45.74
N MET A 13 10.60 -14.21 45.75
CA MET A 13 11.07 -15.05 44.64
C MET A 13 10.30 -14.74 43.34
N THR A 14 8.98 -14.58 43.41
CA THR A 14 8.18 -14.25 42.24
C THR A 14 8.52 -12.88 41.65
N THR A 15 8.78 -11.86 42.48
CA THR A 15 9.14 -10.52 41.99
C THR A 15 10.49 -10.52 41.29
N ILE A 16 11.48 -11.26 41.81
CA ILE A 16 12.78 -11.43 41.15
C ILE A 16 12.61 -12.14 39.80
N LEU A 17 11.84 -13.22 39.74
CA LEU A 17 11.57 -13.96 38.50
C LEU A 17 10.84 -13.08 37.45
N LEU A 18 9.81 -12.34 37.87
CA LEU A 18 9.06 -11.40 37.02
C LEU A 18 9.96 -10.29 36.48
N SER A 19 10.85 -9.74 37.31
CA SER A 19 11.79 -8.70 36.89
C SER A 19 12.81 -9.21 35.86
N ALA A 20 13.33 -10.43 36.03
CA ALA A 20 14.24 -11.06 35.08
C ALA A 20 13.55 -11.35 33.74
N ALA A 21 12.31 -11.88 33.79
CA ALA A 21 11.49 -12.11 32.60
C ALA A 21 11.19 -10.82 31.83
N LEU A 22 10.91 -9.72 32.55
CA LEU A 22 10.70 -8.41 31.96
C LEU A 22 11.98 -7.87 31.30
N MET A 23 13.14 -7.99 31.95
CA MET A 23 14.43 -7.58 31.36
C MET A 23 14.77 -8.40 30.10
N MET A 24 14.53 -9.71 30.11
CA MET A 24 14.71 -10.55 28.92
C MET A 24 13.77 -10.11 27.79
N SER A 25 12.51 -9.80 28.11
CA SER A 25 11.53 -9.30 27.15
C SER A 25 11.90 -7.92 26.58
N LEU A 26 12.46 -7.02 27.41
CA LEU A 26 12.98 -5.72 26.94
C LEU A 26 14.26 -5.88 26.09
N GLY A 27 15.11 -6.85 26.42
CA GLY A 27 16.30 -7.19 25.65
C GLY A 27 15.95 -7.71 24.25
N THR A 28 14.98 -8.62 24.15
CA THR A 28 14.48 -9.13 22.87
C THR A 28 13.69 -8.06 22.08
N TYR A 29 12.99 -7.16 22.78
CA TYR A 29 12.27 -6.05 22.16
C TYR A 29 13.16 -5.11 21.34
N ARG A 30 14.40 -4.85 21.76
CA ARG A 30 15.32 -3.94 21.03
C ARG A 30 15.63 -4.44 19.62
N ALA A 31 15.88 -5.74 19.46
CA ALA A 31 16.15 -6.35 18.17
C ALA A 31 14.90 -6.37 17.27
N MET A 32 13.73 -6.66 17.85
CA MET A 32 12.46 -6.69 17.13
C MET A 32 12.01 -5.29 16.70
N PHE A 33 12.17 -4.29 17.57
CA PHE A 33 11.80 -2.90 17.30
C PHE A 33 12.62 -2.29 16.15
N LEU A 34 13.87 -2.71 15.98
CA LEU A 34 14.70 -2.28 14.86
C LEU A 34 14.16 -2.83 13.53
N GLN A 35 13.80 -4.12 13.48
CA GLN A 35 13.26 -4.74 12.27
C GLN A 35 11.92 -4.13 11.86
N ILE A 36 11.06 -3.83 12.83
CA ILE A 36 9.76 -3.18 12.58
C ILE A 36 9.96 -1.81 11.91
N LYS A 37 10.96 -1.03 12.32
CA LYS A 37 11.23 0.28 11.71
C LYS A 37 11.65 0.19 10.25
N LEU A 38 12.40 -0.85 9.88
CA LEU A 38 12.78 -1.10 8.49
C LEU A 38 11.57 -1.54 7.66
N ALA A 39 10.77 -2.47 8.21
CA ALA A 39 9.54 -2.92 7.59
C ALA A 39 8.54 -1.77 7.35
N GLN A 40 8.50 -0.77 8.23
CA GLN A 40 7.65 0.41 8.04
C GLN A 40 7.99 1.21 6.79
N ASN A 41 9.26 1.27 6.38
CA ASN A 41 9.64 1.98 5.16
C ASN A 41 9.16 1.21 3.92
N GLU A 42 9.32 -0.11 3.93
CA GLU A 42 8.82 -0.97 2.86
C GLU A 42 7.29 -0.92 2.76
N VAL A 43 6.61 -0.85 3.91
CA VAL A 43 5.14 -0.75 3.96
C VAL A 43 4.65 0.55 3.33
N LYS A 44 5.31 1.69 3.57
CA LYS A 44 4.92 2.98 2.95
C LYS A 44 5.02 2.92 1.42
N VAL A 45 6.13 2.41 0.91
CA VAL A 45 6.30 2.19 -0.53
C VAL A 45 5.18 1.33 -1.10
N MET A 46 4.78 0.27 -0.38
CA MET A 46 3.66 -0.55 -0.81
C MET A 46 2.34 0.21 -0.74
N GLN A 47 2.10 1.07 0.25
CA GLN A 47 0.89 1.87 0.33
C GLN A 47 0.74 2.80 -0.87
N ASP A 48 1.81 3.52 -1.24
CA ASP A 48 1.81 4.38 -2.42
C ASP A 48 1.52 3.57 -3.69
N LYS A 49 2.12 2.37 -3.74
CA LYS A 49 1.91 1.39 -4.78
C LYS A 49 0.44 0.94 -4.89
N TRP A 50 -0.18 0.61 -3.76
CA TRP A 50 -1.58 0.19 -3.69
C TRP A 50 -2.52 1.34 -4.09
N LEU A 51 -2.23 2.57 -3.65
CA LEU A 51 -3.03 3.76 -3.96
C LEU A 51 -3.02 4.07 -5.46
N ALA A 52 -1.84 4.09 -6.09
CA ALA A 52 -1.74 4.23 -7.54
C ALA A 52 -2.54 3.12 -8.26
N SER A 53 -2.50 1.88 -7.76
CA SER A 53 -3.20 0.76 -8.43
C SER A 53 -4.71 0.86 -8.25
N GLY A 54 -5.16 1.31 -7.09
CA GLY A 54 -6.57 1.57 -6.82
C GLY A 54 -7.13 2.68 -7.71
N GLY A 55 -6.35 3.76 -7.94
CA GLY A 55 -6.74 4.82 -8.86
C GLY A 55 -6.90 4.34 -10.30
N LEU A 56 -6.00 3.47 -10.76
CA LEU A 56 -6.05 2.87 -12.09
C LEU A 56 -7.28 1.97 -12.29
N GLU A 57 -7.54 1.08 -11.33
CA GLU A 57 -8.68 0.16 -11.36
C GLU A 57 -10.02 0.92 -11.23
N CYS A 58 -10.05 1.99 -10.43
CA CYS A 58 -11.22 2.86 -10.34
C CYS A 58 -11.53 3.51 -11.68
N ALA A 59 -10.52 4.08 -12.34
CA ALA A 59 -10.69 4.68 -13.66
C ALA A 59 -11.21 3.63 -14.64
N TYR A 60 -10.56 2.47 -14.74
CA TYR A 60 -11.01 1.37 -15.60
C TYR A 60 -12.47 0.94 -15.31
N ALA A 61 -12.87 0.88 -14.04
CA ALA A 61 -14.24 0.56 -13.66
C ALA A 61 -15.24 1.62 -14.16
N GLN A 62 -14.91 2.91 -14.09
CA GLN A 62 -15.74 3.96 -14.68
C GLN A 62 -15.84 3.85 -16.20
N PHE A 63 -14.72 3.62 -16.88
CA PHE A 63 -14.69 3.37 -18.33
C PHE A 63 -15.61 2.21 -18.72
N LYS A 64 -15.55 1.11 -17.96
CA LYS A 64 -16.42 -0.05 -18.19
C LYS A 64 -17.90 0.24 -17.93
N ARG A 65 -18.22 1.10 -16.95
CA ARG A 65 -19.60 1.51 -16.64
C ARG A 65 -20.20 2.44 -17.69
N LEU A 66 -19.44 3.43 -18.15
CA LEU A 66 -19.90 4.43 -19.11
C LEU A 66 -19.79 3.94 -20.56
N GLY A 67 -18.94 2.95 -20.84
CA GLY A 67 -18.65 2.46 -22.18
C GLY A 67 -17.90 3.46 -23.07
N GLN A 68 -17.48 4.59 -22.50
CA GLN A 68 -16.81 5.71 -23.17
C GLN A 68 -15.86 6.41 -22.19
N GLN A 69 -15.03 7.32 -22.71
CA GLN A 69 -14.13 8.12 -21.87
C GLN A 69 -14.92 9.02 -20.91
N PRO A 70 -14.72 8.91 -19.59
CA PRO A 70 -15.33 9.82 -18.62
C PRO A 70 -14.77 11.24 -18.79
N GLU A 71 -15.66 12.24 -18.79
CA GLU A 71 -15.30 13.67 -18.81
C GLU A 71 -14.71 14.13 -17.47
N VAL A 72 -15.05 13.43 -16.39
CA VAL A 72 -14.67 13.77 -15.01
C VAL A 72 -14.31 12.50 -14.25
N LEU A 73 -13.09 12.45 -13.71
CA LEU A 73 -12.56 11.29 -12.97
C LEU A 73 -12.52 11.53 -11.44
N VAL A 74 -13.42 12.39 -10.93
CA VAL A 74 -13.39 12.90 -9.55
C VAL A 74 -13.63 11.81 -8.50
N GLU A 75 -14.41 10.76 -8.81
CA GLU A 75 -14.66 9.67 -7.85
C GLU A 75 -13.41 8.79 -7.62
N CYS A 76 -12.40 8.87 -8.48
CA CYS A 76 -11.18 8.07 -8.39
C CYS A 76 -10.02 8.81 -7.71
N LEU A 77 -10.19 10.09 -7.39
CA LEU A 77 -9.18 10.99 -6.84
C LEU A 77 -9.43 11.25 -5.35
N SER A 78 -9.52 10.16 -4.57
CA SER A 78 -9.75 10.23 -3.12
C SER A 78 -8.58 10.81 -2.33
N ASP A 79 -7.38 10.80 -2.92
CA ASP A 79 -6.14 11.29 -2.33
C ASP A 79 -5.57 12.44 -3.20
N PRO A 80 -5.12 13.57 -2.62
CA PRO A 80 -4.63 14.73 -3.37
C PRO A 80 -3.30 14.49 -4.09
N LEU A 81 -2.52 13.47 -3.71
CA LEU A 81 -1.26 13.09 -4.34
C LEU A 81 -1.48 12.05 -5.45
N LEU A 82 -2.68 11.49 -5.55
CA LEU A 82 -3.06 10.59 -6.63
C LEU A 82 -3.46 11.42 -7.86
N GLN A 83 -2.77 11.18 -8.98
CA GLN A 83 -3.05 11.78 -10.27
C GLN A 83 -3.36 10.67 -11.26
N VAL A 84 -4.53 10.75 -11.90
CA VAL A 84 -4.93 9.80 -12.93
C VAL A 84 -5.24 10.56 -14.21
N THR A 85 -4.52 10.21 -15.27
CA THR A 85 -4.59 10.87 -16.57
C THR A 85 -4.94 9.85 -17.64
N VAL A 86 -5.82 10.23 -18.55
CA VAL A 86 -6.19 9.41 -19.72
C VAL A 86 -5.64 10.08 -20.97
N THR A 87 -4.88 9.33 -21.76
CA THR A 87 -4.36 9.76 -23.06
C THR A 87 -4.90 8.86 -24.16
N ILE A 88 -5.25 9.43 -25.30
CA ILE A 88 -5.75 8.66 -26.45
C ILE A 88 -4.59 8.39 -27.43
N ALA A 89 -4.37 7.13 -27.78
CA ALA A 89 -3.34 6.68 -28.73
C ALA A 89 -4.00 5.87 -29.85
N GLY A 90 -4.56 6.56 -30.85
CA GLY A 90 -5.29 5.91 -31.95
C GLY A 90 -6.59 5.27 -31.46
N ASN A 91 -6.75 3.95 -31.65
CA ASN A 91 -7.92 3.17 -31.20
C ASN A 91 -7.80 2.64 -29.76
N ALA A 92 -6.78 3.09 -29.03
CA ALA A 92 -6.53 2.69 -27.65
C ALA A 92 -6.57 3.89 -26.70
N TYR A 93 -7.10 3.67 -25.51
CA TYR A 93 -7.02 4.59 -24.38
C TYR A 93 -5.91 4.15 -23.44
N GLN A 94 -5.01 5.04 -23.06
CA GLN A 94 -3.99 4.78 -22.05
C GLN A 94 -4.37 5.50 -20.77
N ILE A 95 -4.59 4.74 -19.71
CA ILE A 95 -4.81 5.26 -18.37
C ILE A 95 -3.47 5.23 -17.64
N SER A 96 -3.02 6.36 -17.14
CA SER A 96 -1.85 6.50 -16.30
C SER A 96 -2.30 6.91 -14.90
N SER A 97 -1.90 6.17 -13.88
CA SER A 97 -2.14 6.51 -12.48
C SER A 97 -0.80 6.69 -11.76
N THR A 98 -0.62 7.84 -11.13
CA THR A 98 0.61 8.23 -10.44
C THR A 98 0.27 8.61 -9.01
N HIS A 99 1.02 8.08 -8.05
CA HIS A 99 0.95 8.48 -6.65
C HIS A 99 2.37 8.67 -6.13
N ASP A 100 2.69 9.89 -5.70
CA ASP A 100 4.04 10.29 -5.30
C ASP A 100 5.09 9.91 -6.38
N GLN A 101 6.08 9.06 -6.07
CA GLN A 101 7.10 8.63 -7.04
C GLN A 101 6.73 7.38 -7.84
N TYR A 102 5.52 6.86 -7.72
CA TYR A 102 5.12 5.60 -8.35
C TYR A 102 4.11 5.86 -9.46
N SER A 103 4.43 5.40 -10.67
CA SER A 103 3.52 5.50 -11.81
C SER A 103 3.17 4.11 -12.35
N MET A 104 1.92 3.96 -12.76
CA MET A 104 1.38 2.80 -13.44
C MET A 104 0.65 3.23 -14.69
N LYS A 105 0.73 2.38 -15.71
CA LYS A 105 0.09 2.58 -16.99
C LYS A 105 -0.68 1.34 -17.39
N GLN A 106 -1.85 1.55 -17.95
CA GLN A 106 -2.63 0.50 -18.56
C GLN A 106 -3.28 0.97 -19.85
N THR A 107 -3.09 0.18 -20.89
CA THR A 107 -3.71 0.40 -22.18
C THR A 107 -5.02 -0.40 -22.29
N LEU A 108 -6.08 0.30 -22.68
CA LEU A 108 -7.39 -0.23 -23.03
C LEU A 108 -7.56 -0.15 -24.55
N VAL A 109 -7.99 -1.24 -25.18
CA VAL A 109 -8.27 -1.26 -26.61
C VAL A 109 -9.76 -1.52 -26.79
N ILE A 110 -10.39 -0.80 -27.73
CA ILE A 110 -11.77 -1.08 -28.13
C ILE A 110 -11.74 -2.28 -29.07
N ASP A 111 -12.40 -3.37 -28.69
CA ASP A 111 -12.62 -4.50 -29.59
C ASP A 111 -13.58 -4.10 -30.71
N SER A 112 -13.12 -4.21 -31.96
CA SER A 112 -13.87 -3.73 -33.14
C SER A 112 -15.14 -4.54 -33.43
N ASN A 113 -15.28 -5.73 -32.84
CA ASN A 113 -16.41 -6.62 -33.09
C ASN A 113 -17.49 -6.50 -32.00
N THR A 114 -17.08 -6.28 -30.76
CA THR A 114 -17.97 -6.25 -29.60
C THR A 114 -18.15 -4.85 -28.99
N SER A 115 -17.40 -3.85 -29.46
CA SER A 115 -17.33 -2.50 -28.86
C SER A 115 -16.99 -2.52 -27.37
N VAL A 116 -16.42 -3.62 -26.88
CA VAL A 116 -16.02 -3.81 -25.48
C VAL A 116 -14.62 -3.25 -25.28
N LEU A 117 -14.42 -2.54 -24.16
CA LEU A 117 -13.10 -2.13 -23.71
C LEU A 117 -12.37 -3.35 -23.14
N LEU A 118 -11.32 -3.78 -23.81
CA LEU A 118 -10.42 -4.84 -23.35
C LEU A 118 -9.21 -4.20 -22.70
N ALA A 119 -8.99 -4.53 -21.44
CA ALA A 119 -7.72 -4.24 -20.79
C ALA A 119 -6.64 -5.12 -21.43
N VAL A 120 -5.65 -4.49 -22.07
CA VAL A 120 -4.46 -5.21 -22.50
C VAL A 120 -3.72 -5.63 -21.23
N PRO A 121 -3.29 -6.90 -21.10
CA PRO A 121 -2.40 -7.30 -20.03
C PRO A 121 -1.03 -6.67 -20.28
N GLU A 122 -0.92 -5.36 -20.05
CA GLU A 122 0.36 -4.76 -19.80
C GLU A 122 0.83 -5.30 -18.46
N ARG A 123 2.01 -5.92 -18.48
CA ARG A 123 2.72 -6.25 -17.26
C ARG A 123 2.85 -4.92 -16.51
N ILE A 124 2.21 -4.80 -15.35
CA ILE A 124 2.27 -3.58 -14.52
C ILE A 124 3.74 -3.35 -14.17
N TYR A 125 4.41 -2.47 -14.91
CA TYR A 125 5.79 -2.11 -14.63
C TYR A 125 5.77 -0.95 -13.66
N TRP A 126 6.24 -1.21 -12.44
CA TRP A 126 6.50 -0.18 -11.44
C TRP A 126 7.66 0.68 -11.91
N GLN A 127 7.35 1.73 -12.66
CA GLN A 127 8.33 2.73 -13.04
C GLN A 127 8.33 3.75 -11.91
N ARG A 128 9.44 3.80 -11.15
CA ARG A 128 9.70 4.94 -10.27
C ARG A 128 9.76 6.15 -11.20
N GLY A 129 8.78 7.05 -11.07
CA GLY A 129 8.65 8.22 -11.93
C GLY A 129 10.00 8.93 -12.01
N THR A 130 10.53 9.05 -13.22
CA THR A 130 11.72 9.87 -13.44
C THR A 130 11.33 11.31 -13.18
N TRP A 131 11.98 11.90 -12.19
CA TRP A 131 11.93 13.29 -11.78
C TRP A 131 11.67 14.24 -12.96
N HIS A 132 10.59 15.01 -12.88
CA HIS A 132 10.60 16.34 -13.46
C HIS A 132 11.45 17.21 -12.52
N ASP A 133 12.67 17.51 -12.97
CA ASP A 133 13.51 18.52 -12.36
C ASP A 133 12.78 19.88 -12.40
N HIS A 134 12.49 20.41 -11.22
CA HIS A 134 12.22 21.83 -10.99
C HIS A 134 13.09 22.32 -9.85
#